data_AF-A0A6H1KZ29-F1
#
_entry.id   AF-A0A6H1KZ29-F1
#
_cell.length_a   1.000
_cell.length_b   1.000
_cell.length_c   1.000
_cell.angle_alpha   90.00
_cell.angle_beta   90.00
_cell.angle_gamma   90.00
#
_symmetry.space_group_name_H-M   'P 1'
#
loop_
_entity.id
_entity.type
_entity.pdbx_description
1 polymer ?
#
loop_
_entity_poly.entity_id
_entity_poly.type
_entity_poly.pdbx_seq_one_letter_code
_entity_poly.pdbx_strand_id
1 'polypeptide(L)'
;MSIQRPALVPVPDPAPDPVLEPAAGPLFRIERGCPSPEELAALTAVLMAVTAGPGVAPDDTARKHQVVALWRRPERVTGFDGPRTWRAAA
;
A
#
# COMPACT_ATOMS: atom_id res chain seq x y z
N MET A 1 40.96 27.92 -26.77
CA MET A 1 39.49 27.72 -26.65
C MET A 1 39.18 27.42 -25.20
N SER A 2 38.71 28.41 -24.44
CA SER A 2 38.40 28.25 -23.01
C SER A 2 36.91 27.94 -22.86
N ILE A 3 36.61 26.79 -22.27
CA ILE A 3 35.25 26.37 -21.91
C ILE A 3 34.91 26.92 -20.52
N GLN A 4 34.00 27.91 -20.48
CA GLN A 4 33.46 28.46 -19.24
C GLN A 4 32.56 27.40 -18.59
N ARG A 5 32.87 26.99 -17.35
CA ARG A 5 31.98 26.13 -16.54
C ARG A 5 30.75 26.95 -16.12
N PRO A 6 29.51 26.46 -16.33
CA PRO A 6 28.32 27.15 -15.85
C PRO A 6 28.28 27.11 -14.31
N ALA A 7 27.83 28.22 -13.70
CA ALA A 7 27.64 28.30 -12.25
C ALA A 7 26.51 27.37 -11.81
N LEU A 8 26.75 26.57 -10.77
CA LEU A 8 25.74 25.74 -10.11
C LEU A 8 24.76 26.67 -9.38
N VAL A 9 23.52 26.75 -9.86
CA VAL A 9 22.44 27.42 -9.13
C VAL A 9 22.14 26.56 -7.90
N PRO A 10 22.25 27.10 -6.66
CA PRO A 10 21.86 26.36 -5.48
C PRO A 10 20.34 26.11 -5.55
N VAL A 11 19.95 24.85 -5.63
CA VAL A 11 18.56 24.44 -5.46
C VAL A 11 18.19 24.74 -4.01
N PRO A 12 17.15 25.56 -3.74
CA PRO A 12 16.69 25.79 -2.39
C PRO A 12 16.27 24.48 -1.76
N ASP A 13 16.54 24.32 -0.46
CA ASP A 13 16.08 23.17 0.33
C ASP A 13 14.58 22.99 0.09
N PRO A 14 14.10 21.80 -0.34
CA PRO A 14 12.67 21.59 -0.52
C PRO A 14 11.96 21.97 0.77
N ALA A 15 10.95 22.83 0.66
CA ALA A 15 10.09 23.13 1.79
C ALA A 15 9.64 21.80 2.41
N PRO A 16 9.60 21.69 3.76
CA PRO A 16 9.13 20.48 4.40
C PRO A 16 7.78 20.11 3.79
N ASP A 17 7.61 18.83 3.46
CA ASP A 17 6.35 18.32 2.94
C ASP A 17 5.22 18.85 3.83
N PRO A 18 4.15 19.44 3.24
CA PRO A 18 3.07 19.98 4.03
C PRO A 18 2.57 18.85 4.92
N VAL A 19 2.62 19.08 6.24
CA VAL A 19 2.11 18.15 7.25
C VAL A 19 0.68 17.85 6.83
N LEU A 20 0.45 16.65 6.32
CA LEU A 20 -0.86 16.21 5.90
C LEU A 20 -1.65 16.04 7.19
N GLU A 21 -2.33 17.10 7.62
CA GLU A 21 -3.27 17.05 8.73
C GLU A 21 -4.14 15.80 8.53
N PRO A 22 -4.16 14.87 9.51
CA PRO A 22 -4.84 13.60 9.31
C PRO A 22 -6.29 13.92 9.00
N ALA A 23 -6.74 13.54 7.80
CA ALA A 23 -8.08 13.81 7.34
C ALA A 23 -9.06 13.31 8.41
N ALA A 24 -9.78 14.22 9.07
CA ALA A 24 -10.59 13.97 10.26
C ALA A 24 -11.85 13.11 9.99
N GLY A 25 -11.87 12.40 8.86
CA GLY A 25 -12.94 11.50 8.45
C GLY A 25 -12.66 10.03 8.80
N PRO A 26 -13.66 9.16 8.66
CA PRO A 26 -13.50 7.72 8.87
C PRO A 26 -12.40 7.14 7.98
N LEU A 27 -11.50 6.31 8.54
CA LEU A 27 -10.37 5.70 7.82
C LEU A 27 -10.81 4.75 6.70
N PHE A 28 -11.93 4.06 6.91
CA PHE A 28 -12.54 3.16 5.93
C PHE A 28 -14.05 3.03 6.19
N ARG A 29 -14.81 2.62 5.17
CA ARG A 29 -16.25 2.41 5.25
C ARG A 29 -16.59 0.92 5.25
N ILE A 30 -17.56 0.55 6.06
CA ILE A 30 -18.13 -0.80 6.08
C ILE A 30 -19.32 -0.82 5.13
N GLU A 31 -19.22 -1.59 4.05
CA GLU A 31 -20.33 -1.74 3.09
C GLU A 31 -21.36 -2.79 3.54
N ARG A 32 -20.92 -3.81 4.30
CA ARG A 32 -21.77 -4.91 4.79
C ARG A 32 -21.27 -5.47 6.12
N GLY A 33 -22.19 -5.97 6.94
CA GLY A 33 -21.92 -6.57 8.25
C GLY A 33 -21.83 -5.56 9.39
N CYS A 34 -21.70 -6.07 10.61
CA CYS A 34 -21.55 -5.30 11.85
C CYS A 34 -20.38 -5.89 12.67
N PRO A 35 -19.13 -5.57 12.31
CA PRO A 35 -17.97 -6.12 13.00
C PRO A 35 -17.89 -5.62 14.43
N SER A 36 -17.30 -6.45 15.30
CA SER A 36 -17.04 -6.05 16.68
C SER A 36 -15.95 -4.96 16.73
N PRO A 37 -15.86 -4.21 17.84
CA PRO A 37 -14.78 -3.25 18.06
C PRO A 37 -13.39 -3.88 17.92
N GLU A 38 -13.21 -5.13 18.37
CA GLU A 38 -11.96 -5.88 18.30
C GLU A 38 -11.58 -6.20 16.86
N GLU A 39 -12.54 -6.59 16.02
CA GLU A 39 -12.30 -6.86 14.61
C GLU A 39 -11.89 -5.59 13.85
N LEU A 40 -12.49 -4.45 14.18
CA LEU A 40 -12.11 -3.15 13.61
C LEU A 40 -10.70 -2.73 14.03
N ALA A 41 -10.35 -2.94 15.29
CA ALA A 41 -9.00 -2.68 15.80
C ALA A 41 -7.96 -3.55 15.09
N ALA A 42 -8.25 -4.85 14.94
CA ALA A 42 -7.36 -5.80 14.26
C ALA A 42 -7.14 -5.40 12.79
N LEU A 43 -8.22 -5.06 12.06
CA LEU A 43 -8.11 -4.60 10.68
C LEU A 43 -7.28 -3.32 10.57
N THR A 44 -7.49 -2.35 11.45
CA THR A 44 -6.74 -1.09 11.46
C THR A 44 -5.25 -1.32 11.73
N ALA A 45 -4.91 -2.21 12.67
CA ALA A 45 -3.53 -2.57 12.96
C ALA A 45 -2.82 -3.20 11.75
N VAL A 46 -3.50 -4.10 11.04
CA VAL A 46 -2.98 -4.69 9.80
C VAL A 46 -2.77 -3.62 8.72
N LEU A 47 -3.75 -2.74 8.52
CA LEU A 47 -3.63 -1.66 7.54
C LEU A 47 -2.43 -0.77 7.85
N MET A 48 -2.28 -0.33 9.11
CA MET A 48 -1.13 0.48 9.53
C MET A 48 0.20 -0.24 9.27
N ALA A 49 0.31 -1.53 9.59
CA ALA A 49 1.53 -2.31 9.38
C ALA A 49 1.89 -2.43 7.89
N VAL A 50 0.90 -2.62 7.02
CA VAL A 50 1.10 -2.71 5.56
C VAL A 50 1.45 -1.35 4.96
N THR A 51 0.82 -0.27 5.43
CA THR A 51 1.02 1.08 4.89
C THR A 51 2.26 1.79 5.42
N ALA A 52 2.84 1.36 6.55
CA ALA A 52 4.02 1.97 7.17
C ALA A 52 5.29 1.94 6.30
N GLY A 53 5.25 1.32 5.12
CA GLY A 53 6.38 1.25 4.19
C GLY A 53 7.50 0.33 4.69
N PRO A 54 8.53 0.07 3.87
CA PRO A 54 9.62 -0.84 4.20
C PRO A 54 10.61 -0.23 5.22
N GLY A 55 10.13 0.04 6.44
CA GLY A 55 10.92 0.35 7.63
C GLY A 55 10.86 -0.74 8.71
N VAL A 56 9.94 -1.70 8.57
CA VAL A 56 9.95 -2.97 9.31
C VAL A 56 10.63 -3.97 8.40
N ALA A 57 11.90 -4.30 8.69
CA ALA A 57 12.77 -5.10 7.83
C ALA A 57 12.04 -6.35 7.30
N PRO A 58 11.69 -6.39 6.01
CA PRO A 58 11.19 -7.60 5.41
C PRO A 58 12.36 -8.57 5.28
N ASP A 59 12.13 -9.84 5.65
CA ASP A 59 13.06 -10.93 5.34
C ASP A 59 13.51 -10.84 3.88
N ASP A 60 14.80 -11.07 3.62
CA ASP A 60 15.49 -10.84 2.33
C ASP A 60 14.83 -11.58 1.15
N THR A 61 13.94 -12.52 1.45
CA THR A 61 13.06 -13.22 0.50
C THR A 61 12.08 -12.27 -0.22
N ALA A 62 11.55 -11.25 0.46
CA ALA A 62 10.60 -10.30 -0.13
C ALA A 62 11.24 -9.33 -1.13
N ARG A 63 12.56 -9.08 -1.01
CA ARG A 63 13.31 -8.13 -1.87
C ARG A 63 13.74 -8.73 -3.21
N LYS A 64 13.87 -10.05 -3.29
CA LYS A 64 14.32 -10.76 -4.50
C LYS A 64 13.21 -11.06 -5.49
N HIS A 65 11.96 -11.02 -5.04
CA HIS A 65 10.82 -11.04 -5.93
C HIS A 65 10.64 -9.61 -6.43
N GLN A 66 11.08 -9.35 -7.66
CA GLN A 66 10.64 -8.18 -8.42
C GLN A 66 9.16 -7.94 -8.10
N VAL A 67 8.80 -6.71 -7.72
CA VAL A 67 7.44 -6.31 -7.33
C VAL A 67 6.52 -6.38 -8.55
N VAL A 68 6.33 -7.58 -9.06
CA VAL A 68 5.26 -7.95 -9.96
C VAL A 68 4.09 -8.08 -9.03
N ALA A 69 3.09 -7.22 -9.22
CA ALA A 69 1.85 -7.30 -8.48
C ALA A 69 1.35 -8.76 -8.58
N LEU A 70 1.36 -9.52 -7.47
CA LEU A 70 1.05 -10.96 -7.40
C LEU A 70 -0.45 -11.25 -7.59
N TRP A 71 -1.14 -10.37 -8.31
CA TRP A 71 -2.55 -10.51 -8.65
C TRP A 71 -2.71 -11.77 -9.46
N ARG A 72 -3.10 -12.84 -8.78
CA ARG A 72 -3.48 -14.07 -9.44
C ARG A 72 -4.79 -13.79 -10.15
N ARG A 73 -4.80 -14.03 -11.46
CA ARG A 73 -6.01 -14.10 -12.28
C ARG A 73 -6.71 -15.40 -11.91
N PRO A 74 -7.77 -15.38 -11.09
CA PRO A 74 -8.37 -16.61 -10.60
C PRO A 74 -8.85 -17.48 -11.77
N GLU A 75 -9.32 -16.86 -12.85
CA GLU A 75 -9.69 -17.52 -14.10
C GLU A 75 -8.56 -18.31 -14.80
N ARG A 76 -7.30 -18.10 -14.41
CA ARG A 76 -6.12 -18.82 -14.93
C ARG A 76 -5.62 -19.90 -13.97
N VAL A 77 -6.26 -20.08 -12.82
CA VAL A 77 -5.92 -21.12 -11.85
C VAL A 77 -6.81 -22.33 -12.08
N THR A 78 -6.20 -23.52 -12.17
CA THR A 78 -6.93 -24.78 -12.22
C THR A 78 -7.81 -24.94 -10.98
N GLY A 79 -9.11 -25.17 -11.16
CA GLY A 79 -10.08 -25.21 -10.06
C GLY A 79 -10.84 -23.89 -9.83
N PHE A 80 -10.80 -22.95 -10.77
CA PHE A 80 -11.67 -21.78 -10.72
C PHE A 80 -13.12 -22.16 -11.06
N ASP A 81 -13.96 -22.26 -10.02
CA ASP A 81 -15.37 -22.65 -10.11
C ASP A 81 -16.28 -21.59 -10.77
N GLY A 82 -15.70 -20.50 -11.30
CA GLY A 82 -16.39 -19.46 -12.07
C GLY A 82 -16.62 -18.12 -11.33
N PRO A 83 -17.19 -17.11 -12.01
CA PRO A 83 -17.23 -15.72 -11.53
C PRO A 83 -18.13 -15.45 -10.32
N ARG A 84 -18.97 -16.42 -9.91
CA ARG A 84 -19.97 -16.27 -8.83
C ARG A 84 -19.67 -17.10 -7.59
N THR A 85 -18.51 -17.75 -7.55
CA THR A 85 -18.10 -18.67 -6.48
C THR A 85 -17.93 -17.98 -5.14
N TRP A 86 -17.59 -16.70 -5.15
CA TRP A 86 -17.54 -15.86 -3.96
C TRP A 86 -18.89 -15.72 -3.24
N ARG A 87 -20.04 -16.01 -3.90
CA ARG A 87 -21.36 -16.03 -3.25
C ARG A 87 -21.71 -17.37 -2.60
N ALA A 88 -21.01 -18.44 -2.96
CA ALA A 88 -21.27 -19.77 -2.41
C ALA A 88 -20.59 -20.00 -1.05
N ALA A 89 -19.68 -19.11 -0.65
CA ALA A 89 -19.01 -19.13 0.66
C ALA A 89 -19.84 -18.46 1.78
N ALA A 90 -21.16 -18.49 1.68
CA ALA A 90 -22.09 -17.95 2.68
C ALA A 90 -22.57 -19.05 3.63
#